data_AF-A0A934LKT2-F1
#
_entry.id   AF-A0A934LKT2-F1
#
_cell.length_a   1.000
_cell.length_b   1.000
_cell.length_c   1.000
_cell.angle_alpha   90.00
_cell.angle_beta   90.00
_cell.angle_gamma   90.00
#
_symmetry.space_group_name_H-M   'P 1'
#
loop_
_entity.id
_entity.type
_entity.pdbx_description
1 polymer ?
#
loop_
_entity_poly.entity_id
_entity_poly.type
_entity_poly.pdbx_seq_one_letter_code
_entity_poly.pdbx_strand_id
1 'polypeptide(L)'
;MRISLWQQFSSNHSSNFTVVGKFESPELAQKAADEFSHVFETIIDWQLQTGMFPIESGTSPTPPEIEFSEKYSISVWKESLDWLRDREIVVFDNHLIVTNHQRWGDITYQPPTVVEVLMSRFSPAIMVNEESGPRSITFDLICTAPNKIAAFGLFDRANAIYELQDHEENWNYGAVEYSLRPQIEEAVSKGDGDLAKSLQAQLDDIWPTRQRLKMEAEKEPFLNERLYWGYLVNPFTASKYQRGVDLNGLIVNFYELGFYNLTELQEIIRWLEAKGFYDIQYALEQKSWDDEISK
;
A
#
# COMPACT_ATOMS: atom_id res chain seq x y z
N MET A 1 35.83 -5.97 28.05
CA MET A 1 35.24 -6.46 26.79
C MET A 1 33.75 -6.55 27.01
N ARG A 2 32.93 -5.85 26.22
CA ARG A 2 31.48 -5.73 26.44
C ARG A 2 30.81 -6.28 25.18
N ILE A 3 30.17 -7.45 25.29
CA ILE A 3 29.33 -8.02 24.24
C ILE A 3 27.93 -7.53 24.53
N SER A 4 27.35 -6.77 23.60
CA SER A 4 25.95 -6.38 23.65
C SER A 4 25.20 -7.22 22.62
N LEU A 5 24.39 -8.17 23.08
CA LEU A 5 23.41 -8.87 22.25
C LEU A 5 22.14 -8.02 22.24
N TRP A 6 21.80 -7.46 21.08
CA TRP A 6 20.47 -6.93 20.82
C TRP A 6 19.63 -8.09 20.29
N GLN A 7 18.68 -8.55 21.09
CA GLN A 7 17.68 -9.52 20.68
C GLN A 7 16.33 -8.81 20.77
N GLN A 8 15.87 -8.30 19.62
CA GLN A 8 14.52 -7.79 19.50
C GLN A 8 13.61 -9.01 19.40
N PHE A 9 12.87 -9.28 20.48
CA PHE A 9 11.77 -10.22 20.44
C PHE A 9 10.63 -9.51 19.68
N SER A 10 10.53 -9.73 18.36
CA SER A 10 9.27 -9.50 17.65
C SER A 10 8.25 -10.45 18.28
N SER A 11 7.23 -9.88 18.89
CA SER A 11 6.25 -10.61 19.68
C SER A 11 5.44 -11.54 18.77
N ASN A 12 5.72 -12.84 18.86
CA ASN A 12 4.83 -13.95 18.60
C ASN A 12 4.07 -13.94 17.24
N HIS A 13 4.83 -14.28 16.21
CA HIS A 13 4.48 -15.17 15.11
C HIS A 13 3.41 -14.74 14.09
N SER A 14 2.69 -13.62 14.24
CA SER A 14 1.73 -13.20 13.21
C SER A 14 2.44 -12.76 11.92
N SER A 15 2.30 -13.53 10.83
CA SER A 15 2.93 -13.18 9.55
C SER A 15 1.91 -12.59 8.58
N ASN A 16 2.06 -11.31 8.26
CA ASN A 16 1.60 -10.80 6.97
C ASN A 16 2.80 -10.76 6.05
N PHE A 17 2.59 -11.13 4.79
CA PHE A 17 3.67 -11.13 3.83
C PHE A 17 3.24 -10.68 2.45
N THR A 18 4.23 -10.25 1.68
CA THR A 18 4.12 -10.05 0.24
C THR A 18 5.34 -10.65 -0.43
N VAL A 19 5.08 -11.51 -1.41
CA VAL A 19 6.11 -12.11 -2.26
C VAL A 19 5.92 -11.57 -3.67
N VAL A 20 6.97 -10.95 -4.21
CA VAL A 20 6.98 -10.39 -5.56
C VAL A 20 7.98 -11.15 -6.42
N GLY A 21 7.51 -11.79 -7.49
CA GLY A 21 8.36 -12.36 -8.53
C GLY A 21 8.45 -11.43 -9.73
N LYS A 22 9.65 -11.25 -10.29
CA LYS A 22 9.90 -10.52 -11.53
C LYS A 22 10.20 -11.45 -12.70
N PHE A 23 9.45 -11.30 -13.78
CA PHE A 23 9.45 -12.15 -14.97
C PHE A 23 10.06 -11.44 -16.17
N GLU A 24 10.41 -12.21 -17.20
CA GLU A 24 10.91 -11.62 -18.45
C GLU A 24 9.82 -10.88 -19.22
N SER A 25 8.55 -11.29 -19.07
CA SER A 25 7.42 -10.65 -19.74
C SER A 25 6.12 -10.75 -18.92
N PRO A 26 5.12 -9.89 -19.20
CA PRO A 26 3.81 -9.96 -18.58
C PRO A 26 3.09 -11.29 -18.80
N GLU A 27 3.26 -11.93 -19.96
CA GLU A 27 2.64 -13.22 -20.25
C GLU A 27 3.20 -14.34 -19.38
N LEU A 28 4.48 -14.29 -19.01
CA LEU A 28 5.07 -15.25 -18.08
C LEU A 28 4.60 -15.00 -16.65
N ALA A 29 4.49 -13.74 -16.23
CA ALA A 29 3.92 -13.37 -14.94
C ALA A 29 2.45 -13.85 -14.84
N GLN A 30 1.66 -13.67 -15.90
CA GLN A 30 0.28 -14.16 -15.96
C GLN A 30 0.18 -15.68 -15.91
N LYS A 31 1.03 -16.41 -16.65
CA LYS A 31 1.06 -17.88 -16.56
C LYS A 31 1.40 -18.38 -15.15
N ALA A 32 2.33 -17.70 -14.47
CA ALA A 32 2.64 -18.02 -13.09
C ALA A 32 1.44 -17.72 -12.18
N ALA A 33 0.77 -16.57 -12.37
CA ALA A 33 -0.43 -16.21 -11.61
C ALA A 33 -1.53 -17.27 -11.76
N ASP A 34 -1.80 -17.72 -12.99
CA ASP A 34 -2.79 -18.75 -13.28
C ASP A 34 -2.47 -20.06 -12.54
N GLU A 35 -1.17 -20.43 -12.44
CA GLU A 35 -0.74 -21.61 -11.71
C GLU A 35 -0.84 -21.43 -10.19
N PHE A 36 -0.50 -20.26 -9.65
CA PHE A 36 -0.72 -19.94 -8.23
C PHE A 36 -2.21 -19.99 -7.88
N SER A 37 -3.07 -19.42 -8.73
CA SER A 37 -4.53 -19.49 -8.59
C SER A 37 -4.99 -20.94 -8.62
N HIS A 38 -4.52 -21.74 -9.58
CA HIS A 38 -4.86 -23.17 -9.65
C HIS A 38 -4.49 -23.92 -8.37
N VAL A 39 -3.25 -23.74 -7.87
CA VAL A 39 -2.78 -24.37 -6.64
C VAL A 39 -3.68 -24.00 -5.47
N PHE A 40 -3.90 -22.70 -5.24
CA PHE A 40 -4.65 -22.24 -4.08
C PHE A 40 -6.13 -22.58 -4.14
N GLU A 41 -6.79 -22.41 -5.29
CA GLU A 41 -8.21 -22.76 -5.44
C GLU A 41 -8.44 -24.27 -5.28
N THR A 42 -7.52 -25.12 -5.76
CA THR A 42 -7.62 -26.57 -5.55
C THR A 42 -7.57 -26.95 -4.06
N ILE A 43 -6.71 -26.27 -3.28
CA ILE A 43 -6.60 -26.48 -1.83
C ILE A 43 -7.89 -25.99 -1.15
N ILE A 44 -8.39 -24.81 -1.50
CA ILE A 44 -9.62 -24.23 -0.93
C ILE A 44 -10.83 -25.10 -1.23
N ASP A 45 -11.00 -25.53 -2.48
CA ASP A 45 -12.11 -26.41 -2.88
C ASP A 45 -12.11 -27.69 -2.06
N TRP A 46 -10.94 -28.28 -1.82
CA TRP A 46 -10.81 -29.47 -0.98
C TRP A 46 -11.17 -29.17 0.49
N GLN A 47 -10.68 -28.06 1.05
CA GLN A 47 -11.00 -27.66 2.44
C GLN A 47 -12.51 -27.40 2.61
N LEU A 48 -13.17 -26.78 1.62
CA LEU A 48 -14.61 -26.55 1.61
C LEU A 48 -15.40 -27.87 1.52
N GLN A 49 -15.02 -28.78 0.62
CA GLN A 49 -15.69 -30.08 0.45
C GLN A 49 -15.59 -30.98 1.67
N THR A 50 -14.50 -30.87 2.43
CA THR A 50 -14.25 -31.67 3.64
C THR A 50 -14.74 -31.00 4.93
N GLY A 51 -15.22 -29.75 4.85
CA GLY A 51 -15.66 -28.99 6.03
C GLY A 51 -14.51 -28.52 6.92
N MET A 52 -13.29 -28.45 6.37
CA MET A 52 -12.07 -28.02 7.06
C MET A 52 -11.72 -26.55 6.81
N PHE A 53 -12.55 -25.78 6.09
CA PHE A 53 -12.30 -24.37 5.80
C PHE A 53 -12.93 -23.42 6.84
N PRO A 54 -12.19 -22.44 7.39
CA PRO A 54 -10.74 -22.27 7.30
C PRO A 54 -10.01 -23.32 8.15
N ILE A 55 -8.84 -23.75 7.70
CA ILE A 55 -8.04 -24.75 8.41
C ILE A 55 -7.28 -24.09 9.57
N GLU A 56 -7.15 -24.78 10.70
CA GLU A 56 -6.39 -24.28 11.84
C GLU A 56 -4.87 -24.34 11.57
N SER A 57 -4.13 -23.35 12.10
CA SER A 57 -2.66 -23.30 12.05
C SER A 57 -2.02 -24.57 12.64
N GLY A 58 -0.90 -25.00 12.07
CA GLY A 58 -0.14 -26.16 12.58
C GLY A 58 -0.73 -27.53 12.22
N THR A 59 -1.77 -27.57 11.40
CA THR A 59 -2.31 -28.82 10.85
C THR A 59 -1.38 -29.41 9.79
N SER A 60 -1.26 -30.73 9.72
CA SER A 60 -0.48 -31.40 8.66
C SER A 60 -1.01 -31.03 7.26
N PRO A 61 -0.16 -31.00 6.21
CA PRO A 61 -0.60 -30.63 4.86
C PRO A 61 -1.76 -31.49 4.36
N THR A 62 -2.72 -30.84 3.71
CA THR A 62 -3.84 -31.49 3.04
C THR A 62 -3.38 -32.32 1.83
N PRO A 63 -4.18 -33.28 1.35
CA PRO A 63 -3.81 -34.09 0.18
C PRO A 63 -3.42 -33.28 -1.07
N PRO A 64 -4.14 -32.20 -1.46
CA PRO A 64 -3.70 -31.35 -2.57
C PRO A 64 -2.35 -30.65 -2.30
N GLU A 65 -2.08 -30.23 -1.07
CA GLU A 65 -0.80 -29.61 -0.72
C GLU A 65 0.35 -30.60 -0.81
N ILE A 66 0.13 -31.87 -0.41
CA ILE A 66 1.11 -32.94 -0.60
C ILE A 66 1.40 -33.12 -2.09
N GLU A 67 0.36 -33.23 -2.93
CA GLU A 67 0.51 -33.36 -4.39
C GLU A 67 1.29 -32.19 -5.00
N PHE A 68 0.96 -30.95 -4.65
CA PHE A 68 1.67 -29.78 -5.14
C PHE A 68 3.10 -29.68 -4.59
N SER A 69 3.33 -30.08 -3.34
CA SER A 69 4.67 -30.13 -2.77
C SER A 69 5.58 -31.10 -3.54
N GLU A 70 5.03 -32.23 -3.99
CA GLU A 70 5.74 -33.19 -4.84
C GLU A 70 5.95 -32.63 -6.25
N LYS A 71 4.89 -32.12 -6.90
CA LYS A 71 4.92 -31.53 -8.25
C LYS A 71 5.99 -30.43 -8.37
N TYR A 72 6.07 -29.56 -7.36
CA TYR A 72 6.99 -28.42 -7.34
C TYR A 72 8.28 -28.66 -6.55
N SER A 73 8.46 -29.86 -6.00
CA SER A 73 9.61 -30.22 -5.17
C SER A 73 9.83 -29.22 -4.03
N ILE A 74 8.78 -28.96 -3.24
CA ILE A 74 8.75 -28.03 -2.10
C ILE A 74 8.84 -28.84 -0.80
N SER A 75 10.05 -29.18 -0.37
CA SER A 75 10.27 -29.99 0.85
C SER A 75 9.98 -29.26 2.17
N VAL A 76 9.75 -27.95 2.11
CA VAL A 76 9.50 -27.10 3.27
C VAL A 76 8.00 -26.97 3.62
N TRP A 77 7.10 -27.47 2.78
CA TRP A 77 5.66 -27.43 2.99
C TRP A 77 5.23 -28.49 4.03
N LYS A 78 5.37 -28.13 5.31
CA LYS A 78 5.18 -29.06 6.44
C LYS A 78 3.85 -28.91 7.16
N GLU A 79 3.10 -27.86 6.86
CA GLU A 79 1.82 -27.53 7.49
C GLU A 79 0.84 -27.03 6.42
N SER A 80 -0.46 -27.19 6.66
CA SER A 80 -1.50 -26.70 5.74
C SER A 80 -1.60 -25.18 5.77
N LEU A 81 -1.83 -24.56 4.61
CA LEU A 81 -2.01 -23.12 4.48
C LEU A 81 -3.32 -22.67 5.15
N ASP A 82 -3.19 -21.93 6.25
CA ASP A 82 -4.29 -21.42 7.08
C ASP A 82 -4.74 -20.00 6.71
N TRP A 83 -4.03 -19.35 5.79
CA TRP A 83 -4.26 -17.96 5.39
C TRP A 83 -4.93 -17.80 4.02
N LEU A 84 -5.31 -18.89 3.35
CA LEU A 84 -5.79 -18.86 1.97
C LEU A 84 -7.06 -18.02 1.76
N ARG A 85 -7.85 -17.79 2.81
CA ARG A 85 -9.07 -16.97 2.74
C ARG A 85 -8.79 -15.51 2.35
N ASP A 86 -7.70 -14.96 2.85
CA ASP A 86 -7.43 -13.51 2.80
C ASP A 86 -6.21 -13.20 1.92
N ARG A 87 -6.01 -13.99 0.87
CA ARG A 87 -4.90 -13.85 -0.08
C ARG A 87 -5.27 -13.01 -1.30
N GLU A 88 -4.26 -12.39 -1.91
CA GLU A 88 -4.38 -11.80 -3.25
C GLU A 88 -3.26 -12.30 -4.16
N ILE A 89 -3.60 -12.47 -5.44
CA ILE A 89 -2.67 -12.77 -6.53
C ILE A 89 -2.88 -11.69 -7.58
N VAL A 90 -1.85 -10.89 -7.84
CA VAL A 90 -1.94 -9.77 -8.78
C VAL A 90 -0.79 -9.81 -9.77
N VAL A 91 -1.12 -9.61 -11.03
CA VAL A 91 -0.14 -9.38 -12.10
C VAL A 91 -0.09 -7.89 -12.41
N PHE A 92 1.09 -7.31 -12.31
CA PHE A 92 1.35 -5.94 -12.68
C PHE A 92 2.56 -5.91 -13.62
N ASP A 93 2.31 -5.66 -14.90
CA ASP A 93 3.32 -5.78 -15.97
C ASP A 93 4.02 -7.15 -15.90
N ASN A 94 5.34 -7.19 -15.83
CA ASN A 94 6.12 -8.42 -15.69
C ASN A 94 6.35 -8.82 -14.23
N HIS A 95 5.53 -8.38 -13.28
CA HIS A 95 5.61 -8.78 -11.88
C HIS A 95 4.38 -9.59 -11.47
N LEU A 96 4.60 -10.66 -10.71
CA LEU A 96 3.57 -11.38 -9.97
C LEU A 96 3.72 -11.05 -8.49
N ILE A 97 2.64 -10.61 -7.87
CA ILE A 97 2.58 -10.21 -6.47
C ILE A 97 1.59 -11.14 -5.78
N VAL A 98 2.06 -11.87 -4.76
CA VAL A 98 1.23 -12.75 -3.92
C VAL A 98 1.28 -12.22 -2.50
N THR A 99 0.11 -11.89 -1.96
CA THR A 99 -0.01 -11.31 -0.63
C THR A 99 -0.94 -12.14 0.23
N ASN A 100 -0.70 -12.06 1.53
CA ASN A 100 -1.66 -12.44 2.54
C ASN A 100 -2.05 -11.16 3.30
N HIS A 101 -3.30 -10.74 3.15
CA HIS A 101 -3.87 -9.56 3.78
C HIS A 101 -4.77 -9.95 4.92
N GLN A 102 -4.16 -10.27 6.06
CA GLN A 102 -4.97 -10.53 7.23
C GLN A 102 -5.67 -9.26 7.69
N ARG A 103 -7.00 -9.34 7.74
CA ARG A 103 -7.85 -8.37 8.44
C ARG A 103 -7.72 -8.61 9.94
N TRP A 104 -7.86 -7.53 10.71
CA TRP A 104 -7.71 -7.49 12.16
C TRP A 104 -8.41 -8.68 12.85
N GLY A 105 -7.63 -9.63 13.37
CA GLY A 105 -8.11 -10.76 14.19
C GLY A 105 -7.83 -12.15 13.62
N ASP A 106 -7.57 -12.29 12.32
CA ASP A 106 -7.22 -13.56 11.70
C ASP A 106 -5.70 -13.62 11.53
N ILE A 107 -4.98 -14.28 12.44
CA ILE A 107 -3.52 -14.30 12.43
C ILE A 107 -3.02 -15.65 11.92
N THR A 108 -2.15 -15.66 10.89
CA THR A 108 -1.38 -16.85 10.49
C THR A 108 -0.05 -16.80 11.18
N TYR A 109 0.41 -17.99 11.56
CA TYR A 109 1.74 -18.20 12.12
C TYR A 109 2.74 -18.69 11.08
N GLN A 110 2.32 -18.80 9.82
CA GLN A 110 3.13 -19.36 8.75
C GLN A 110 3.95 -18.28 8.03
N PRO A 111 5.27 -18.47 7.87
CA PRO A 111 6.08 -17.59 7.05
C PRO A 111 5.72 -17.72 5.57
N PRO A 112 6.10 -16.75 4.70
CA PRO A 112 5.89 -16.82 3.25
C PRO A 112 6.67 -17.94 2.56
N THR A 113 7.45 -18.76 3.26
CA THR A 113 8.43 -19.69 2.70
C THR A 113 7.84 -20.61 1.63
N VAL A 114 6.59 -21.09 1.78
CA VAL A 114 5.94 -21.91 0.73
C VAL A 114 5.72 -21.10 -0.55
N VAL A 115 5.22 -19.87 -0.41
CA VAL A 115 4.98 -18.94 -1.54
C VAL A 115 6.30 -18.52 -2.18
N GLU A 116 7.32 -18.22 -1.39
CA GLU A 116 8.67 -17.90 -1.86
C GLU A 116 9.26 -19.05 -2.69
N VAL A 117 9.26 -20.27 -2.15
CA VAL A 117 9.81 -21.44 -2.85
C VAL A 117 8.99 -21.75 -4.10
N LEU A 118 7.66 -21.65 -4.05
CA LEU A 118 6.82 -21.81 -5.24
C LEU A 118 7.15 -20.73 -6.28
N MET A 119 7.26 -19.45 -5.88
CA MET A 119 7.60 -18.33 -6.75
C MET A 119 8.96 -18.55 -7.44
N SER A 120 9.93 -19.12 -6.72
CA SER A 120 11.27 -19.44 -7.25
C SER A 120 11.27 -20.46 -8.38
N ARG A 121 10.17 -21.21 -8.56
CA ARG A 121 10.00 -22.12 -9.70
C ARG A 121 9.64 -21.39 -10.99
N PHE A 122 9.08 -20.19 -10.89
CA PHE A 122 8.60 -19.42 -12.03
C PHE A 122 9.43 -18.16 -12.30
N SER A 123 10.03 -17.58 -11.25
CA SER A 123 10.72 -16.30 -11.31
C SER A 123 12.21 -16.44 -10.94
N PRO A 124 13.15 -15.90 -11.74
CA PRO A 124 14.57 -15.85 -11.39
C PRO A 124 14.91 -14.78 -10.34
N ALA A 125 14.01 -13.82 -10.09
CA ALA A 125 14.20 -12.75 -9.12
C ALA A 125 12.96 -12.62 -8.23
N ILE A 126 13.18 -12.70 -6.92
CA ILE A 126 12.10 -12.68 -5.92
C ILE A 126 12.44 -11.65 -4.86
N MET A 127 11.43 -10.92 -4.41
CA MET A 127 11.47 -10.03 -3.27
C MET A 127 10.43 -10.51 -2.26
N VAL A 128 10.80 -10.55 -1.00
CA VAL A 128 9.93 -10.96 0.11
C VAL A 128 9.90 -9.82 1.12
N ASN A 129 8.70 -9.49 1.59
CA ASN A 129 8.48 -8.56 2.68
C ASN A 129 7.70 -9.27 3.79
N GLU A 130 8.25 -9.31 4.99
CA GLU A 130 7.68 -9.93 6.21
C GLU A 130 7.57 -8.87 7.33
N GLU A 131 6.40 -8.81 7.99
CA GLU A 131 6.15 -8.07 9.25
C GLU A 131 6.02 -6.51 9.23
N SER A 132 5.73 -5.94 10.42
CA SER A 132 4.65 -5.00 10.79
C SER A 132 4.75 -3.50 10.41
N GLY A 133 5.07 -3.16 9.17
CA GLY A 133 5.02 -1.77 8.67
C GLY A 133 3.78 -1.45 7.82
N PRO A 134 3.44 -0.16 7.59
CA PRO A 134 2.45 0.21 6.59
C PRO A 134 2.79 -0.49 5.27
N ARG A 135 1.72 -1.04 4.76
CA ARG A 135 1.59 -2.15 3.84
C ARG A 135 1.79 -1.63 2.43
N SER A 136 3.01 -1.21 2.07
CA SER A 136 3.23 -0.53 0.79
C SER A 136 4.26 -1.22 -0.09
N ILE A 137 3.89 -1.43 -1.34
CA ILE A 137 4.85 -1.45 -2.43
C ILE A 137 4.89 -0.02 -2.95
N THR A 138 6.06 0.59 -2.90
CA THR A 138 6.27 1.91 -3.50
C THR A 138 6.52 1.75 -4.99
N PHE A 139 5.77 2.53 -5.78
CA PHE A 139 5.98 2.66 -7.21
C PHE A 139 6.36 4.11 -7.51
N ASP A 140 7.55 4.34 -8.02
CA ASP A 140 7.88 5.63 -8.61
C ASP A 140 7.22 5.68 -10.00
N LEU A 141 6.27 6.58 -10.25
CA LEU A 141 5.66 6.78 -11.57
C LEU A 141 6.22 8.05 -12.23
N ILE A 142 7.04 7.87 -13.24
CA ILE A 142 7.59 8.97 -14.02
C ILE A 142 6.74 9.13 -15.27
N CYS A 143 6.25 10.32 -15.57
CA CYS A 143 5.51 10.55 -16.81
C CYS A 143 5.80 11.94 -17.40
N THR A 144 5.54 12.10 -18.68
CA THR A 144 5.70 13.37 -19.41
C THR A 144 4.32 13.98 -19.63
N ALA A 145 4.10 15.18 -19.10
CA ALA A 145 2.83 15.88 -19.27
C ALA A 145 2.70 16.46 -20.68
N PRO A 146 1.49 16.49 -21.28
CA PRO A 146 1.29 17.04 -22.62
C PRO A 146 1.54 18.56 -22.69
N ASN A 147 1.38 19.26 -21.57
CA ASN A 147 1.68 20.67 -21.42
C ASN A 147 1.74 21.05 -19.94
N LYS A 148 2.24 22.27 -19.66
CA LYS A 148 2.36 22.80 -18.28
C LYS A 148 1.03 22.88 -17.54
N ILE A 149 -0.09 23.18 -18.22
CA ILE A 149 -1.40 23.29 -17.57
C ILE A 149 -1.84 21.93 -17.03
N ALA A 150 -1.65 20.86 -17.81
CA ALA A 150 -1.92 19.49 -17.35
C ALA A 150 -1.01 19.10 -16.18
N ALA A 151 0.27 19.47 -16.23
CA ALA A 151 1.22 19.18 -15.17
C ALA A 151 0.82 19.85 -13.84
N PHE A 152 0.53 21.16 -13.86
CA PHE A 152 0.07 21.90 -12.67
C PHE A 152 -1.28 21.38 -12.17
N GLY A 153 -2.21 21.07 -13.07
CA GLY A 153 -3.52 20.54 -12.70
C GLY A 153 -3.45 19.17 -12.02
N LEU A 154 -2.42 18.36 -12.29
CA LEU A 154 -2.18 17.09 -11.58
C LEU A 154 -1.53 17.35 -10.21
N PHE A 155 -0.53 18.23 -10.16
CA PHE A 155 0.16 18.62 -8.92
C PHE A 155 -0.79 19.19 -7.87
N ASP A 156 -1.63 20.17 -8.26
CA ASP A 156 -2.59 20.81 -7.34
C ASP A 156 -3.60 19.79 -6.78
N ARG A 157 -4.06 18.84 -7.61
CA ARG A 157 -4.98 17.78 -7.18
C ARG A 157 -4.32 16.79 -6.23
N ALA A 158 -3.09 16.40 -6.52
CA ALA A 158 -2.38 15.46 -5.68
C ALA A 158 -2.06 16.07 -4.30
N ASN A 159 -1.72 17.37 -4.26
CA ASN A 159 -1.60 18.11 -3.00
C ASN A 159 -2.93 18.22 -2.26
N ALA A 160 -4.05 18.46 -2.95
CA ALA A 160 -5.35 18.50 -2.31
C ALA A 160 -5.73 17.16 -1.64
N ILE A 161 -5.38 16.03 -2.27
CA ILE A 161 -5.57 14.69 -1.70
C ILE A 161 -4.63 14.47 -0.51
N TYR A 162 -3.35 14.84 -0.64
CA TYR A 162 -2.39 14.79 0.45
C TYR A 162 -2.88 15.56 1.67
N GLU A 163 -3.33 16.80 1.47
CA GLU A 163 -3.89 17.64 2.53
C GLU A 163 -5.10 16.96 3.18
N LEU A 164 -6.02 16.39 2.39
CA LEU A 164 -7.16 15.64 2.93
C LEU A 164 -6.74 14.42 3.77
N GLN A 165 -5.70 13.69 3.38
CA GLN A 165 -5.23 12.49 4.09
C GLN A 165 -4.45 12.80 5.37
N ASP A 166 -3.49 13.74 5.30
CA ASP A 166 -2.77 14.22 6.48
C ASP A 166 -3.76 14.83 7.48
N HIS A 167 -4.84 15.44 6.99
CA HIS A 167 -5.94 15.91 7.83
C HIS A 167 -6.86 14.80 8.35
N GLU A 168 -7.06 13.66 7.70
CA GLU A 168 -7.89 12.57 8.24
C GLU A 168 -7.15 11.65 9.21
N GLU A 169 -5.86 11.36 8.98
CA GLU A 169 -5.05 10.56 9.90
C GLU A 169 -4.64 11.35 11.15
N ASN A 170 -4.42 12.67 11.05
CA ASN A 170 -4.17 13.53 12.22
C ASN A 170 -5.43 14.13 12.85
N TRP A 171 -6.60 14.01 12.21
CA TRP A 171 -7.87 14.44 12.81
C TRP A 171 -8.82 13.25 12.94
N ASN A 172 -8.68 12.56 14.07
CA ASN A 172 -9.88 12.44 14.89
C ASN A 172 -10.46 13.86 14.97
N TYR A 173 -11.58 14.17 14.32
CA TYR A 173 -12.21 15.50 14.40
C TYR A 173 -12.37 15.94 15.88
N GLY A 174 -12.55 14.94 16.75
CA GLY A 174 -12.37 15.06 18.19
C GLY A 174 -11.06 15.74 18.59
N ALA A 175 -9.89 15.35 18.09
CA ALA A 175 -8.57 15.85 18.50
C ALA A 175 -8.33 17.35 18.24
N VAL A 176 -8.73 17.92 17.10
CA VAL A 176 -8.49 19.37 16.87
C VAL A 176 -9.59 20.25 17.44
N GLU A 177 -10.84 19.79 17.45
CA GLU A 177 -11.86 20.42 18.29
C GLU A 177 -11.42 20.36 19.77
N TYR A 178 -10.89 19.23 20.24
CA TYR A 178 -10.35 19.03 21.59
C TYR A 178 -9.05 19.82 21.86
N SER A 179 -8.32 20.22 20.82
CA SER A 179 -7.12 21.06 20.95
C SER A 179 -7.48 22.55 20.97
N LEU A 180 -8.33 23.00 20.05
CA LEU A 180 -8.69 24.41 19.90
C LEU A 180 -9.73 24.86 20.93
N ARG A 181 -10.70 24.02 21.28
CA ARG A 181 -11.80 24.39 22.19
C ARG A 181 -11.30 24.74 23.61
N PRO A 182 -10.36 24.01 24.23
CA PRO A 182 -9.75 24.45 25.50
C PRO A 182 -8.97 25.77 25.38
N GLN A 183 -8.30 26.01 24.25
CA GLN A 183 -7.56 27.27 24.02
C GLN A 183 -8.50 28.46 23.83
N ILE A 184 -9.64 28.25 23.16
CA ILE A 184 -10.71 29.25 23.04
C ILE A 184 -11.30 29.57 24.42
N GLU A 185 -11.63 28.54 25.20
CA GLU A 185 -12.15 28.69 26.57
C GLU A 185 -11.15 29.41 27.49
N GLU A 186 -9.87 29.09 27.38
CA GLU A 186 -8.80 29.76 28.11
C GLU A 186 -8.66 31.23 27.70
N ALA A 187 -8.66 31.54 26.39
CA ALA A 187 -8.60 32.91 25.89
C ALA A 187 -9.80 33.74 26.38
N VAL A 188 -11.00 33.17 26.36
CA VAL A 188 -12.21 33.81 26.92
C VAL A 188 -12.05 34.05 28.43
N SER A 189 -11.55 33.08 29.18
CA SER A 189 -11.36 33.20 30.63
C SER A 189 -10.36 34.30 31.01
N LYS A 190 -9.36 34.56 30.14
CA LYS A 190 -8.35 35.61 30.31
C LYS A 190 -8.81 36.98 29.80
N GLY A 191 -10.01 37.07 29.21
CA GLY A 191 -10.51 38.31 28.59
C GLY A 191 -9.82 38.66 27.26
N ASP A 192 -9.13 37.71 26.64
CA ASP A 192 -8.48 37.89 25.34
C ASP A 192 -9.46 37.59 24.20
N GLY A 193 -10.35 38.56 23.97
CA GLY A 193 -11.42 38.43 22.97
C GLY A 193 -10.92 38.35 21.53
N ASP A 194 -9.73 38.87 21.24
CA ASP A 194 -9.17 38.86 19.88
C ASP A 194 -8.55 37.50 19.57
N LEU A 195 -7.82 36.90 20.53
CA LEU A 195 -7.33 35.53 20.40
C LEU A 195 -8.47 34.53 20.30
N ALA A 196 -9.50 34.64 21.15
CA ALA A 196 -10.66 33.76 21.11
C ALA A 196 -11.37 33.81 19.75
N LYS A 197 -11.55 35.00 19.17
CA LYS A 197 -12.13 35.17 17.83
C LYS A 197 -11.27 34.59 16.72
N SER A 198 -9.95 34.78 16.80
CA SER A 198 -9.01 34.21 15.82
C SER A 198 -9.04 32.69 15.83
N LEU A 199 -9.01 32.08 17.01
CA LEU A 199 -9.08 30.63 17.18
C LEU A 199 -10.45 30.07 16.76
N GLN A 200 -11.54 30.78 17.05
CA GLN A 200 -12.88 30.41 16.59
C GLN A 200 -13.00 30.52 15.06
N ALA A 201 -12.43 31.54 14.44
CA ALA A 201 -12.42 31.68 12.99
C ALA A 201 -11.61 30.56 12.30
N GLN A 202 -10.49 30.15 12.91
CA GLN A 202 -9.75 28.96 12.46
C GLN A 202 -10.63 27.70 12.57
N LEU A 203 -11.32 27.52 13.69
CA LEU A 203 -12.25 26.41 13.90
C LEU A 203 -13.38 26.39 12.86
N ASP A 204 -13.93 27.57 12.53
CA ASP A 204 -15.05 27.75 11.61
C ASP A 204 -14.65 27.58 10.12
N ASP A 205 -13.41 27.92 9.74
CA ASP A 205 -12.91 27.86 8.35
C ASP A 205 -12.56 26.43 7.87
N ILE A 206 -12.29 25.52 8.82
CA ILE A 206 -11.99 24.12 8.50
C ILE A 206 -13.16 23.44 7.81
N TRP A 207 -14.40 23.73 8.21
CA TRP A 207 -15.58 23.03 7.68
C TRP A 207 -15.91 23.39 6.23
N PRO A 208 -16.00 24.68 5.84
CA PRO A 208 -16.19 25.07 4.44
C PRO A 208 -15.06 24.59 3.52
N THR A 209 -13.81 24.65 4.00
CA THR A 209 -12.65 24.18 3.24
C THR A 209 -12.72 22.68 2.98
N ARG A 210 -13.07 21.88 4.01
CA ARG A 210 -13.29 20.44 3.85
C ARG A 210 -14.44 20.13 2.90
N GLN A 211 -15.58 20.82 3.04
CA GLN A 211 -16.74 20.61 2.17
C GLN A 211 -16.42 20.98 0.72
N ARG A 212 -15.67 22.06 0.49
CA ARG A 212 -15.22 22.45 -0.86
C ARG A 212 -14.31 21.37 -1.46
N LEU A 213 -13.28 20.96 -0.74
CA LEU A 213 -12.34 19.93 -1.21
C LEU A 213 -13.04 18.60 -1.47
N LYS A 214 -13.97 18.19 -0.59
CA LYS A 214 -14.83 17.02 -0.78
C LYS A 214 -15.72 17.15 -2.02
N MET A 215 -16.41 18.27 -2.21
CA MET A 215 -17.24 18.52 -3.39
C MET A 215 -16.42 18.59 -4.69
N GLU A 216 -15.17 19.03 -4.63
CA GLU A 216 -14.26 19.05 -5.78
C GLU A 216 -13.74 17.66 -6.12
N ALA A 217 -13.43 16.84 -5.10
CA ALA A 217 -13.13 15.43 -5.28
C ALA A 217 -14.33 14.65 -5.84
N GLU A 218 -15.55 14.91 -5.35
CA GLU A 218 -16.83 14.29 -5.78
C GLU A 218 -17.17 14.52 -7.26
N LYS A 219 -16.62 15.55 -7.89
CA LYS A 219 -16.85 15.84 -9.33
C LYS A 219 -16.09 14.91 -10.27
N GLU A 220 -15.11 14.17 -9.77
CA GLU A 220 -14.32 13.21 -10.54
C GLU A 220 -14.50 11.83 -9.88
N PRO A 221 -15.47 11.02 -10.33
CA PRO A 221 -15.90 9.79 -9.65
C PRO A 221 -14.76 8.80 -9.35
N PHE A 222 -13.70 8.87 -10.15
CA PHE A 222 -12.52 8.02 -10.03
C PHE A 222 -11.62 8.40 -8.84
N LEU A 223 -11.55 9.68 -8.46
CA LEU A 223 -10.65 10.18 -7.42
C LEU A 223 -11.28 10.12 -6.02
N ASN A 224 -12.61 10.05 -5.93
CA ASN A 224 -13.35 10.40 -4.72
C ASN A 224 -13.57 9.26 -3.72
N GLU A 225 -13.62 8.00 -4.16
CA GLU A 225 -13.86 6.86 -3.25
C GLU A 225 -12.61 6.00 -2.99
N ARG A 226 -11.52 6.25 -3.72
CA ARG A 226 -10.45 5.26 -3.93
C ARG A 226 -9.04 5.76 -3.60
N LEU A 227 -8.70 6.98 -4.02
CA LEU A 227 -7.47 7.67 -3.61
C LEU A 227 -7.45 8.11 -2.13
N TYR A 228 -8.57 7.96 -1.43
CA TYR A 228 -8.75 8.37 -0.05
C TYR A 228 -7.82 7.62 0.93
N TRP A 229 -7.14 6.54 0.51
CA TRP A 229 -6.38 5.65 1.41
C TRP A 229 -4.87 5.45 1.14
N GLY A 230 -4.22 6.15 0.20
CA GLY A 230 -2.75 6.24 0.30
C GLY A 230 -2.02 6.91 -0.85
N TYR A 231 -1.85 8.23 -0.79
CA TYR A 231 -0.94 8.92 -1.71
C TYR A 231 -0.28 10.15 -1.06
N LEU A 232 0.94 9.96 -0.58
CA LEU A 232 1.86 11.05 -0.31
C LEU A 232 2.55 11.47 -1.63
N VAL A 233 2.05 12.50 -2.32
CA VAL A 233 2.94 13.32 -3.16
C VAL A 233 3.78 14.15 -2.19
N ASN A 234 5.04 13.79 -2.02
CA ASN A 234 5.92 14.49 -1.10
C ASN A 234 6.40 15.82 -1.74
N PRO A 235 5.94 17.00 -1.29
CA PRO A 235 6.45 18.27 -1.80
C PRO A 235 7.94 18.50 -1.44
N PHE A 236 8.51 17.75 -0.49
CA PHE A 236 9.92 17.87 -0.13
C PHE A 236 10.87 17.19 -1.12
N THR A 237 10.45 16.20 -1.91
CA THR A 237 11.29 15.71 -3.03
C THR A 237 11.32 16.71 -4.18
N ALA A 238 10.27 17.52 -4.39
CA ALA A 238 10.35 18.67 -5.29
C ALA A 238 11.43 19.68 -4.84
N SER A 239 11.71 19.78 -3.53
CA SER A 239 12.81 20.60 -3.01
C SER A 239 14.21 20.00 -3.25
N LYS A 240 14.36 18.66 -3.23
CA LYS A 240 15.64 17.99 -3.58
C LYS A 240 15.92 18.02 -5.09
N TYR A 241 14.89 18.10 -5.93
CA TYR A 241 15.00 18.26 -7.40
C TYR A 241 14.95 19.72 -7.88
N GLN A 242 15.05 20.72 -6.98
CA GLN A 242 15.12 22.15 -7.34
C GLN A 242 16.33 22.55 -8.23
N ARG A 243 17.25 21.63 -8.55
CA ARG A 243 18.22 21.85 -9.63
C ARG A 243 17.63 21.41 -10.98
N GLY A 244 16.75 22.23 -11.52
CA GLY A 244 16.38 22.20 -12.94
C GLY A 244 15.23 21.26 -13.31
N VAL A 245 14.07 21.40 -12.66
CA VAL A 245 12.82 20.81 -13.16
C VAL A 245 12.48 21.46 -14.50
N ASP A 246 12.82 20.79 -15.60
CA ASP A 246 12.19 21.04 -16.89
C ASP A 246 10.73 20.58 -16.75
N LEU A 247 9.81 21.53 -16.59
CA LEU A 247 8.37 21.29 -16.45
C LEU A 247 7.74 20.60 -17.68
N ASN A 248 8.52 20.31 -18.72
CA ASN A 248 8.10 19.42 -19.80
C ASN A 248 8.08 17.95 -19.37
N GLY A 249 8.80 17.55 -18.31
CA GLY A 249 8.76 16.20 -17.72
C GLY A 249 8.38 16.27 -16.25
N LEU A 250 7.09 16.14 -15.93
CA LEU A 250 6.60 16.11 -14.56
C LEU A 250 6.86 14.71 -13.96
N ILE A 251 7.92 14.58 -13.17
CA ILE A 251 8.15 13.37 -12.37
C ILE A 251 7.14 13.34 -11.22
N VAL A 252 6.23 12.35 -11.19
CA VAL A 252 5.22 12.19 -10.13
C VAL A 252 5.54 10.95 -9.31
N ASN A 253 6.40 11.09 -8.31
CA ASN A 253 6.69 9.96 -7.42
C ASN A 253 5.51 9.72 -6.49
N PHE A 254 4.91 8.53 -6.56
CA PHE A 254 3.89 8.08 -5.63
C PHE A 254 4.55 7.24 -4.55
N TYR A 255 4.76 7.83 -3.38
CA TYR A 255 5.62 7.21 -2.37
C TYR A 255 4.99 6.01 -1.64
N GLU A 256 3.67 5.83 -1.70
CA GLU A 256 3.05 4.86 -0.82
C GLU A 256 1.69 4.41 -1.33
N LEU A 257 1.68 3.56 -2.35
CA LEU A 257 0.49 2.79 -2.65
C LEU A 257 0.34 1.71 -1.58
N GLY A 258 -0.60 1.92 -0.65
CA GLY A 258 -1.07 0.83 0.20
C GLY A 258 -1.47 -0.36 -0.68
N PHE A 259 -1.15 -1.59 -0.26
CA PHE A 259 -1.29 -2.83 -1.03
C PHE A 259 -2.67 -3.04 -1.67
N TYR A 260 -3.69 -2.33 -1.22
CA TYR A 260 -5.08 -2.51 -1.63
C TYR A 260 -5.37 -2.18 -3.09
N ASN A 261 -4.44 -1.65 -3.89
CA ASN A 261 -4.86 -1.24 -5.22
C ASN A 261 -3.84 -1.12 -6.37
N LEU A 262 -3.17 -2.21 -6.69
CA LEU A 262 -2.49 -2.35 -7.99
C LEU A 262 -3.43 -2.20 -9.19
N THR A 263 -4.72 -2.52 -9.02
CA THR A 263 -5.76 -2.24 -10.02
C THR A 263 -5.93 -0.73 -10.20
N GLU A 264 -5.95 0.06 -9.12
CA GLU A 264 -5.99 1.53 -9.19
C GLU A 264 -4.71 2.05 -9.82
N LEU A 265 -3.53 1.48 -9.56
CA LEU A 265 -2.31 1.92 -10.27
C LEU A 265 -2.46 1.75 -11.78
N GLN A 266 -2.99 0.61 -12.24
CA GLN A 266 -3.30 0.42 -13.66
C GLN A 266 -4.37 1.39 -14.16
N GLU A 267 -5.41 1.66 -13.38
CA GLU A 267 -6.45 2.61 -13.73
C GLU A 267 -5.92 4.07 -13.75
N ILE A 268 -4.98 4.43 -12.87
CA ILE A 268 -4.28 5.73 -12.84
C ILE A 268 -3.40 5.86 -14.08
N ILE A 269 -2.65 4.82 -14.43
CA ILE A 269 -1.86 4.79 -15.68
C ILE A 269 -2.79 5.00 -16.87
N ARG A 270 -3.88 4.23 -16.99
CA ARG A 270 -4.87 4.39 -18.07
C ARG A 270 -5.50 5.78 -18.08
N TRP A 271 -5.77 6.35 -16.91
CA TRP A 271 -6.28 7.71 -16.78
C TRP A 271 -5.27 8.75 -17.27
N LEU A 272 -3.99 8.62 -16.88
CA LEU A 272 -2.90 9.48 -17.34
C LEU A 272 -2.76 9.42 -18.86
N GLU A 273 -2.76 8.21 -19.44
CA GLU A 273 -2.75 8.00 -20.89
C GLU A 273 -3.96 8.66 -21.56
N ALA A 274 -5.17 8.50 -21.01
CA ALA A 274 -6.38 9.12 -21.54
C ALA A 274 -6.36 10.66 -21.45
N LYS A 275 -5.56 11.24 -20.54
CA LYS A 275 -5.32 12.68 -20.44
C LYS A 275 -4.15 13.16 -21.31
N GLY A 276 -3.52 12.27 -22.06
CA GLY A 276 -2.43 12.57 -22.99
C GLY A 276 -1.06 12.67 -22.33
N PHE A 277 -0.89 12.14 -21.11
CA PHE A 277 0.45 11.90 -20.56
C PHE A 277 1.10 10.74 -21.32
N TYR A 278 2.42 10.81 -21.48
CA TYR A 278 3.20 9.84 -22.25
C TYR A 278 4.54 9.55 -21.54
N ASP A 279 5.36 8.66 -22.10
CA ASP A 279 6.61 8.17 -21.48
C ASP A 279 6.42 7.72 -20.02
N ILE A 280 5.29 7.05 -19.75
CA ILE A 280 4.99 6.55 -18.40
C ILE A 280 5.97 5.42 -18.08
N GLN A 281 6.90 5.68 -17.17
CA GLN A 281 7.83 4.71 -16.62
C GLN A 281 7.43 4.46 -15.17
N TYR A 282 7.58 3.24 -14.70
CA TYR A 282 7.48 2.95 -13.27
C TYR A 282 8.66 2.11 -12.80
N ALA A 283 9.11 2.39 -11.59
CA ALA A 283 10.09 1.58 -10.88
C ALA A 283 9.47 1.03 -9.60
N LEU A 284 9.59 -0.28 -9.41
CA LEU A 284 9.26 -0.95 -8.16
C LEU A 284 10.52 -0.92 -7.30
N GLU A 285 10.58 -0.03 -6.31
CA GLU A 285 11.65 -0.01 -5.32
C GLU A 285 11.11 -0.54 -3.98
N GLN A 286 11.68 -1.64 -3.49
CA GLN A 286 11.47 -2.03 -2.09
C GLN A 286 12.39 -1.17 -1.22
N LYS A 287 11.83 -0.18 -0.54
CA LYS A 287 12.55 0.53 0.53
C LYS A 287 12.30 -0.17 1.84
N SER A 288 13.36 -0.72 2.45
CA SER A 288 13.27 -1.13 3.84
C SER A 288 13.22 0.14 4.71
N TRP A 289 12.34 0.18 5.71
CA TRP A 289 12.32 1.28 6.70
C TRP A 289 13.69 1.46 7.39
N ASP A 290 14.48 0.39 7.49
CA ASP A 290 15.81 0.40 8.10
C ASP A 290 16.85 1.22 7.30
N ASP A 291 16.66 1.41 5.99
CA ASP A 291 17.55 2.23 5.14
C ASP A 291 17.35 3.75 5.34
N GLU A 292 16.23 4.18 5.93
CA GLU A 292 15.96 5.58 6.25
C GLU A 292 16.36 5.97 7.68
N ILE A 293 16.26 5.05 8.65
CA ILE A 293 16.66 5.30 10.04
C ILE A 293 18.19 5.32 10.20
N SER A 294 18.92 4.70 9.27
CA SER A 294 20.39 4.61 9.30
C SER A 294 21.13 5.79 8.63
N LYS A 295 20.41 6.83 8.16
CA LYS A 295 20.96 8.07 7.58
C LYS A 295 20.64 9.29 8.43
#